data_AF-A0A7C1GYJ7-F1
#
_entry.id   AF-A0A7C1GYJ7-F1
#
_cell.length_a   1.000
_cell.length_b   1.000
_cell.length_c   1.000
_cell.angle_alpha   90.00
_cell.angle_beta   90.00
_cell.angle_gamma   90.00
#
_symmetry.space_group_name_H-M   'P 1'
#
loop_
_entity.id
_entity.type
_entity.pdbx_description
1 polymer ?
#
loop_
_entity_poly.entity_id
_entity_poly.type
_entity_poly.pdbx_seq_one_letter_code
_entity_poly.pdbx_strand_id
1 'polypeptide(L)' 'MSEKQNFGFIGGGRVANLLLTALKNKKVLPETVIVADPNEGARAKIEAISPERIQVVTDNQQAAQTDVVFLAVHPLRSKT' A
#
# COMPACT_ATOMS: atom_id res chain seq x y z
N MET A 1 25.71 -2.64 -0.90
CA MET A 1 24.40 -2.82 -0.22
C MET A 1 23.35 -2.25 -1.15
N SER A 2 22.34 -3.02 -1.56
CA SER A 2 21.17 -2.44 -2.22
C SER A 2 20.44 -1.59 -1.19
N GLU A 3 20.12 -0.33 -1.50
CA GLU A 3 19.28 0.47 -0.61
C GLU A 3 17.94 -0.23 -0.39
N LYS A 4 17.51 -0.31 0.87
CA LYS A 4 16.22 -0.87 1.26
C LYS A 4 15.17 0.21 1.07
N GLN A 5 14.41 0.14 -0.02
CA GLN A 5 13.33 1.09 -0.28
C GLN A 5 12.06 0.66 0.45
N ASN A 6 11.43 1.58 1.18
CA ASN A 6 10.10 1.41 1.74
C ASN A 6 9.03 1.89 0.74
N PHE A 7 7.87 1.22 0.74
CA PHE A 7 6.81 1.50 -0.22
C PHE A 7 5.56 2.05 0.47
N GLY A 8 5.02 3.13 -0.08
CA GLY A 8 3.75 3.74 0.33
C GLY A 8 2.67 3.48 -0.70
N PHE A 9 1.47 3.11 -0.26
CA PHE A 9 0.29 3.02 -1.11
C PHE A 9 -0.76 3.99 -0.62
N ILE A 10 -1.24 4.87 -1.50
CA ILE A 10 -2.42 5.69 -1.28
C ILE A 10 -3.58 5.01 -2.00
N GLY A 11 -4.51 4.44 -1.23
CA GLY A 11 -5.56 3.53 -1.68
C GLY A 11 -5.23 2.06 -1.41
N GLY A 12 -6.10 1.38 -0.66
CA GLY A 12 -6.04 -0.03 -0.28
C GLY A 12 -6.97 -0.95 -1.09
N GLY A 13 -7.31 -0.53 -2.31
CA GLY A 13 -8.24 -1.23 -3.19
C GLY A 13 -7.66 -2.48 -3.86
N ARG A 14 -8.32 -2.93 -4.93
CA ARG A 14 -7.95 -4.14 -5.69
C ARG A 14 -6.52 -4.10 -6.23
N VAL A 15 -6.07 -2.93 -6.71
CA VAL A 15 -4.73 -2.76 -7.29
C VAL A 15 -3.66 -2.94 -6.21
N ALA A 16 -3.80 -2.28 -5.06
CA ALA A 16 -2.88 -2.43 -3.94
C ALA A 16 -2.83 -3.88 -3.45
N ASN A 17 -3.99 -4.52 -3.25
CA ASN A 17 -4.06 -5.92 -2.82
C ASN A 17 -3.34 -6.88 -3.80
N LEU A 18 -3.56 -6.71 -5.11
CA LEU A 18 -2.94 -7.56 -6.14
C LEU A 18 -1.41 -7.38 -6.19
N LEU A 19 -0.93 -6.14 -6.17
CA LEU A 19 0.50 -5.85 -6.19
C LEU A 19 1.20 -6.39 -4.94
N LEU A 20 0.66 -6.10 -3.75
CA LEU A 20 1.25 -6.55 -2.48
C LEU A 20 1.24 -8.08 -2.35
N THR A 21 0.15 -8.73 -2.76
CA THR A 21 0.06 -10.20 -2.79
C THR A 21 1.08 -10.80 -3.75
N ALA A 22 1.24 -10.21 -4.95
CA ALA A 22 2.22 -10.67 -5.93
C ALA A 22 3.66 -10.51 -5.42
N LEU A 23 4.00 -9.36 -4.82
CA LEU A 23 5.32 -9.10 -4.24
C LEU A 23 5.63 -10.05 -3.07
N LYS A 24 4.64 -10.29 -2.18
CA LYS A 24 4.75 -11.29 -1.11
C LYS A 24 5.02 -12.68 -1.66
N ASN A 25 4.20 -13.13 -2.62
CA ASN A 25 4.33 -14.46 -3.22
C ASN A 25 5.67 -14.66 -3.94
N LYS A 26 6.22 -13.60 -4.51
CA LYS A 26 7.55 -13.59 -5.14
C LYS A 26 8.70 -13.40 -4.14
N LYS A 27 8.41 -13.27 -2.84
CA LYS A 27 9.38 -13.03 -1.75
C LYS A 27 10.24 -11.77 -1.95
N VAL A 28 9.66 -10.76 -2.61
CA VAL A 28 10.30 -9.46 -2.89
C VAL A 28 9.52 -8.29 -2.28
N LEU A 29 8.62 -8.57 -1.33
CA LEU A 29 7.93 -7.53 -0.57
C LEU A 29 8.97 -6.73 0.24
N PRO A 30 8.95 -5.38 0.19
CA PRO A 30 9.80 -4.54 1.01
C PRO A 30 9.71 -4.87 2.50
N GLU A 31 10.73 -4.48 3.27
CA GLU A 31 10.72 -4.64 4.73
C GLU A 31 9.65 -3.77 5.40
N THR A 32 9.32 -2.64 4.79
CA THR A 32 8.30 -1.72 5.31
C THR A 32 7.38 -1.28 4.18
N VAL A 33 6.09 -1.50 4.38
CA VAL A 33 5.02 -1.03 3.51
C VAL A 33 4.00 -0.28 4.34
N ILE A 34 3.63 0.93 3.92
CA ILE A 34 2.56 1.71 4.56
C ILE A 34 1.41 1.85 3.56
N VAL A 35 0.19 1.45 3.93
CA VAL A 35 -1.00 1.58 3.09
C VAL A 35 -2.02 2.48 3.75
N ALA A 36 -2.31 3.61 3.11
CA ALA A 36 -3.35 4.55 3.53
C ALA A 36 -4.66 4.26 2.80
N ASP A 37 -5.73 4.00 3.55
CA ASP A 37 -7.09 3.92 3.01
C ASP A 37 -8.12 4.34 4.08
N PRO A 38 -9.14 5.16 3.74
CA PRO A 38 -10.17 5.56 4.70
C PRO A 38 -11.08 4.40 5.15
N ASN A 39 -11.24 3.36 4.32
CA ASN A 39 -12.12 2.23 4.60
C ASN A 39 -11.44 1.17 5.48
N GLU A 40 -12.02 0.90 6.65
CA GLU A 40 -11.50 -0.09 7.60
C GLU A 40 -11.46 -1.51 7.02
N GLY A 41 -12.49 -1.92 6.28
CA GLY A 41 -12.53 -3.23 5.64
C GLY A 41 -11.45 -3.41 4.57
N ALA A 42 -11.07 -2.35 3.87
CA ALA A 42 -9.93 -2.36 2.95
C ALA A 42 -8.62 -2.52 3.71
N ARG A 43 -8.42 -1.73 4.79
CA ARG A 43 -7.24 -1.84 5.67
C ARG A 43 -7.08 -3.24 6.25
N ALA A 44 -8.13 -3.83 6.83
CA ALA A 44 -8.07 -5.18 7.41
C ALA A 44 -7.68 -6.25 6.38
N LYS A 45 -8.19 -6.17 5.14
CA LYS A 45 -7.83 -7.09 4.05
C LYS A 45 -6.37 -6.95 3.62
N ILE A 46 -5.85 -5.72 3.62
CA ILE A 46 -4.47 -5.43 3.23
C ILE A 46 -3.49 -5.86 4.31
N GLU A 47 -3.77 -5.54 5.57
CA GLU A 47 -2.93 -5.94 6.72
C GLU A 47 -2.78 -7.46 6.81
N ALA A 48 -3.87 -8.21 6.57
CA ALA A 48 -3.85 -9.67 6.55
C ALA A 48 -2.90 -10.28 5.49
N ILE A 49 -2.47 -9.51 4.48
CA ILE A 49 -1.48 -9.98 3.51
C ILE A 49 -0.15 -10.23 4.22
N SER A 50 0.34 -9.35 5.10
CA SER A 50 1.63 -9.49 5.78
C SER A 50 1.67 -8.55 7.00
N PRO A 51 1.06 -8.93 8.13
CA PRO A 51 0.96 -8.07 9.32
C PRO A 51 2.33 -7.65 9.88
N GLU A 52 3.38 -8.41 9.58
CA GLU A 52 4.74 -8.16 10.02
C GLU A 52 5.49 -7.14 9.16
N ARG A 53 5.00 -6.80 7.96
CA ARG A 53 5.64 -5.83 7.05
C ARG A 53 4.73 -4.69 6.60
N ILE A 54 3.42 -4.88 6.68
CA ILE A 54 2.41 -3.93 6.20
C ILE A 54 1.77 -3.22 7.38
N GLN A 55 1.98 -1.91 7.45
CA GLN A 55 1.26 -1.01 8.34
C GLN A 55 0.09 -0.38 7.57
N VAL A 56 -1.11 -0.42 8.15
CA VAL A 56 -2.30 0.22 7.58
C VAL A 56 -2.67 1.48 8.37
N VAL A 57 -2.97 2.56 7.66
CA VAL A 57 -3.23 3.88 8.24
C VAL A 57 -4.41 4.55 7.53
N THR A 58 -4.97 5.58 8.15
CA THR A 58 -6.04 6.39 7.53
C THR A 58 -5.50 7.63 6.81
N ASP A 59 -4.32 8.10 7.21
CA ASP A 59 -3.73 9.34 6.71
C ASP A 59 -2.76 9.08 5.54
N ASN A 60 -3.04 9.70 4.41
CA ASN A 60 -2.20 9.63 3.21
C ASN A 60 -0.80 10.21 3.44
N GLN A 61 -0.63 11.17 4.36
CA GLN A 61 0.68 11.75 4.61
C GLN A 61 1.68 10.71 5.11
N GLN A 62 1.24 9.77 5.95
CA GLN A 62 2.09 8.71 6.47
C GLN A 62 2.59 7.78 5.35
N ALA A 63 1.73 7.41 4.40
CA ALA A 63 2.14 6.64 3.23
C ALA A 63 2.99 7.47 2.24
N ALA A 64 2.84 8.79 2.21
CA ALA A 64 3.59 9.66 1.31
C ALA A 64 5.04 9.93 1.75
N GLN A 65 5.42 9.61 3.00
CA GLN A 65 6.79 9.77 3.50
C GLN A 65 7.74 8.63 3.10
N THR A 66 7.29 7.68 2.27
CA THR A 66 8.09 6.55 1.81
C THR A 66 8.92 6.87 0.56
N ASP A 67 9.96 6.10 0.29
CA ASP A 67 10.87 6.23 -0.86
C ASP A 67 10.14 6.07 -2.20
N VAL A 68 9.16 5.17 -2.27
CA VAL A 68 8.34 4.93 -3.47
C VAL A 68 6.86 4.96 -3.11
N VAL A 69 6.11 5.86 -3.76
CA VAL A 69 4.66 6.02 -3.53
C VAL A 69 3.86 5.53 -4.73
N PHE A 70 2.91 4.62 -4.47
CA PHE A 70 1.91 4.15 -5.41
C PHE A 70 0.59 4.86 -5.18
N LEU A 71 0.14 5.62 -6.17
CA LEU A 71 -1.22 6.16 -6.20
C LEU A 71 -2.18 5.08 -6.73
N ALA A 72 -2.76 4.31 -5.82
CA ALA A 72 -3.65 3.17 -6.09
C ALA A 72 -5.14 3.51 -5.86
N VAL A 73 -5.50 4.78 -6.00
CA VAL A 73 -6.88 5.28 -5.96
C VAL A 73 -7.53 5.25 -7.33
N HIS A 74 -8.87 5.29 -7.37
CA HIS A 74 -9.57 5.52 -8.62
C HIS A 74 -9.19 6.88 -9.21
N PRO A 75 -8.99 6.97 -10.54
CA PRO A 75 -8.83 8.26 -11.18
C PRO A 75 -10.09 9.09 -10.95
N LEU A 76 -9.90 10.38 -10.71
CA LEU A 76 -11.01 11.32 -10.64
C LEU A 76 -11.76 11.25 -11.98
N ARG A 77 -13.04 10.85 -11.97
CA ARG A 77 -13.87 11.01 -13.17
C ARG A 77 -14.16 12.49 -13.32
N SER A 78 -13.79 13.05 -14.46
CA SER A 78 -14.23 14.38 -14.86
C SER A 78 -15.76 14.43 -14.82
N LYS A 79 -16.33 15.42 -14.14
CA LYS A 79 -17.74 15.78 -14.30
C LYS A 79 -17.86 16.59 -15.60
N THR A 80 -17.74 15.91 -16.73
CA THR A 80 -18.26 16.43 -18.02
C THR A 80 -19.73 16.12 -18.12
#